data_AF-A0A838PL25-F1
#
_entry.id   AF-A0A838PL25-F1
#
_cell.length_a   1.000
_cell.length_b   1.000
_cell.length_c   1.000
_cell.angle_alpha   90.00
_cell.angle_beta   90.00
_cell.angle_gamma   90.00
#
_symmetry.space_group_name_H-M   'P 1'
#
loop_
_entity.id
_entity.type
_entity.pdbx_description
1 polymer ?
#
loop_
_entity_poly.entity_id
_entity_poly.type
_entity_poly.pdbx_seq_one_letter_code
_entity_poly.pdbx_strand_id
1 'polypeptide(L)'
;MRRRGRSRALLADRRTVVLGLLATATFGGALVVEFGRVWRRGSAPALTETEYPLEAAAEAAAETAEVARTGFKEASTRENAVFVLLTSFVTSFIFARAITTLLRGRSRVGPFQNLKLGRRHIHHYVPGILLAFGAGGAAIVTRNEDLDPWLALPFGAGMGLTMDESALLLDLDDVYWSEEGIVSVQIALAVTAMLAAVAIASRFLRRGEQVVLHEATQPH
;
A
#
# COMPACT_ATOMS: atom_id res chain seq x y z
N MET A 1 -22.82 -25.51 -23.24
CA MET A 1 -21.82 -24.43 -23.01
C MET A 1 -21.79 -23.84 -21.59
N ARG A 2 -22.89 -23.79 -20.83
CA ARG A 2 -22.96 -23.19 -19.47
C ARG A 2 -22.05 -23.78 -18.36
N ARG A 3 -21.67 -25.06 -18.41
CA ARG A 3 -20.82 -25.70 -17.39
C ARG A 3 -19.36 -25.25 -17.41
N ARG A 4 -18.79 -24.97 -18.60
CA ARG A 4 -17.38 -24.57 -18.76
C ARG A 4 -17.08 -23.18 -18.19
N GLY A 5 -18.01 -22.22 -18.32
CA GLY A 5 -17.86 -20.87 -17.76
C GLY A 5 -17.88 -20.86 -16.22
N ARG A 6 -18.71 -21.71 -15.60
CA ARG A 6 -18.85 -21.81 -14.14
C ARG A 6 -17.61 -22.41 -13.45
N SER A 7 -16.95 -23.37 -14.11
CA SER A 7 -15.70 -23.96 -13.60
C SER A 7 -14.51 -23.02 -13.70
N ARG A 8 -14.44 -22.18 -14.73
CA ARG A 8 -13.43 -21.12 -14.83
C ARG A 8 -13.60 -20.14 -13.67
N ALA A 9 -14.80 -19.57 -13.50
CA ALA A 9 -15.13 -18.61 -12.43
C ALA A 9 -14.69 -19.06 -11.03
N LEU A 10 -14.88 -20.35 -10.71
CA LEU A 10 -14.47 -20.91 -9.42
C LEU A 10 -12.95 -21.05 -9.29
N LEU A 11 -12.23 -21.31 -10.38
CA LEU A 11 -10.78 -21.46 -10.37
C LEU A 11 -10.06 -20.13 -10.18
N ALA A 12 -10.56 -19.04 -10.74
CA ALA A 12 -9.89 -17.77 -10.60
C ALA A 12 -10.30 -16.98 -9.34
N ASP A 13 -11.48 -17.24 -8.78
CA ASP A 13 -11.79 -16.88 -7.39
C ASP A 13 -10.78 -17.56 -6.42
N ARG A 14 -10.46 -18.85 -6.62
CA ARG A 14 -9.43 -19.57 -5.84
C ARG A 14 -8.02 -18.98 -6.01
N ARG A 15 -7.61 -18.62 -7.24
CA ARG A 15 -6.29 -18.02 -7.48
C ARG A 15 -6.15 -16.66 -6.83
N THR A 16 -7.19 -15.84 -6.87
CA THR A 16 -7.22 -14.53 -6.18
C THR A 16 -7.02 -14.71 -4.69
N VAL A 17 -7.73 -15.68 -4.08
CA VAL A 17 -7.58 -16.01 -2.66
C VAL A 17 -6.15 -16.47 -2.35
N VAL A 18 -5.56 -17.35 -3.17
CA VAL A 18 -4.17 -17.81 -2.98
C VAL A 18 -3.18 -16.65 -3.05
N LEU A 19 -3.29 -15.77 -4.04
CA LEU A 19 -2.43 -14.59 -4.15
C LEU A 19 -2.58 -13.65 -2.94
N GLY A 20 -3.82 -13.41 -2.50
CA GLY A 20 -4.10 -12.60 -1.31
C GLY A 20 -3.51 -13.21 -0.03
N LEU A 21 -3.64 -14.53 0.15
CA LEU A 21 -3.05 -15.25 1.29
C LEU A 21 -1.53 -15.18 1.29
N LEU A 22 -0.89 -15.40 0.13
CA LEU A 22 0.56 -15.30 -0.02
C LEU A 22 1.05 -13.88 0.30
N ALA A 23 0.44 -12.85 -0.28
CA ALA A 23 0.79 -11.47 -0.01
C ALA A 23 0.64 -11.11 1.47
N THR A 24 -0.46 -11.55 2.10
CA THR A 24 -0.72 -11.33 3.53
C THR A 24 0.32 -12.04 4.41
N ALA A 25 0.65 -13.29 4.11
CA ALA A 25 1.66 -14.05 4.84
C ALA A 25 3.06 -13.43 4.71
N THR A 26 3.46 -13.01 3.51
CA THR A 26 4.75 -12.35 3.29
C THR A 26 4.83 -11.03 4.05
N PHE A 27 3.81 -10.18 3.95
CA PHE A 27 3.78 -8.90 4.66
C PHE A 27 3.74 -9.08 6.18
N GLY A 28 2.86 -9.94 6.68
CA GLY A 28 2.75 -10.24 8.12
C GLY A 28 4.03 -10.85 8.68
N GLY A 29 4.67 -11.76 7.94
CA GLY A 29 5.96 -12.34 8.32
C GLY A 29 7.06 -11.28 8.43
N ALA A 30 7.14 -10.35 7.48
CA ALA A 30 8.10 -9.25 7.52
C ALA A 30 7.86 -8.33 8.74
N LEU A 31 6.60 -8.00 9.05
CA LEU A 31 6.26 -7.21 10.25
C LEU A 31 6.64 -7.93 11.54
N VAL A 32 6.37 -9.24 11.65
CA VAL A 32 6.76 -10.05 12.81
C VAL A 32 8.27 -10.10 12.99
N VAL A 33 9.03 -10.23 11.89
CA VAL A 33 10.50 -10.22 11.92
C VAL A 33 11.02 -8.87 12.42
N GLU A 34 10.51 -7.76 11.90
CA GLU A 34 10.93 -6.41 12.30
C GLU A 34 10.53 -6.09 13.74
N PHE A 35 9.30 -6.43 14.14
CA PHE A 35 8.83 -6.30 15.52
C PHE A 35 9.70 -7.11 16.48
N GLY A 36 9.97 -8.38 16.16
CA GLY A 36 10.86 -9.22 16.96
C GLY A 36 12.31 -8.72 16.99
N ARG A 37 12.77 -8.03 15.93
CA ARG A 37 14.08 -7.38 15.91
C ARG A 37 14.13 -6.18 16.85
N VAL A 38 13.07 -5.36 16.89
CA VAL A 38 12.96 -4.23 17.83
C VAL A 38 12.89 -4.76 19.25
N TRP A 39 11.99 -5.71 19.54
CA TRP A 39 11.89 -6.32 20.87
C TRP A 39 13.24 -6.83 21.39
N ARG A 40 13.97 -7.61 20.59
CA ARG A 40 15.28 -8.15 21.01
C ARG A 40 16.36 -7.09 21.25
N ARG A 41 16.20 -5.88 20.72
CA ARG A 41 17.18 -4.78 20.82
C ARG A 41 16.73 -3.64 21.73
N GLY A 42 15.45 -3.55 22.04
CA GLY A 42 14.84 -2.53 22.89
C GLY A 42 14.91 -2.90 24.37
N SER A 43 14.18 -2.14 25.20
CA SER A 43 14.09 -2.34 26.65
C SER A 43 13.06 -3.38 27.06
N ALA A 44 12.15 -3.75 26.15
CA ALA A 44 11.04 -4.66 26.47
C ALA A 44 11.54 -6.01 27.02
N PRO A 45 11.04 -6.47 28.18
CA PRO A 45 11.53 -7.67 28.83
C PRO A 45 11.24 -8.93 28.01
N ALA A 46 12.08 -9.96 28.18
CA ALA A 46 11.87 -11.24 27.52
C ALA A 46 10.60 -11.93 28.03
N LEU A 47 9.86 -12.58 27.13
CA LEU A 47 8.62 -13.31 27.49
C LEU A 47 8.84 -14.41 28.54
N THR A 48 10.06 -14.93 28.65
CA THR A 48 10.45 -15.94 29.64
C THR A 48 10.75 -15.36 31.01
N GLU A 49 10.99 -14.05 31.11
CA GLU A 49 11.42 -13.36 32.33
C GLU A 49 10.33 -12.48 32.95
N THR A 50 9.23 -12.25 32.23
CA THR A 50 8.12 -11.41 32.67
C THR A 50 6.91 -12.22 33.14
N GLU A 51 6.33 -11.83 34.27
CA GLU A 51 5.02 -12.32 34.70
C GLU A 51 3.86 -11.64 33.93
N TYR A 52 4.16 -10.57 33.18
CA TYR A 52 3.19 -9.73 32.46
C TYR A 52 3.51 -9.68 30.95
N PRO A 53 3.22 -10.74 30.20
CA PRO A 53 3.58 -10.84 28.78
C PRO A 53 2.86 -9.82 27.88
N LEU A 54 1.65 -9.38 28.28
CA LEU A 54 0.90 -8.36 27.54
C LEU A 54 1.53 -6.97 27.68
N GLU A 55 2.08 -6.64 28.85
CA GLU A 55 2.76 -5.36 29.08
C GLU A 55 4.07 -5.30 28.32
N ALA A 56 4.86 -6.38 28.34
CA ALA A 56 6.08 -6.51 27.54
C ALA A 56 5.79 -6.35 26.03
N ALA A 57 4.69 -6.93 25.55
CA ALA A 57 4.27 -6.79 24.16
C ALA A 57 3.83 -5.36 23.81
N ALA A 58 3.13 -4.68 24.74
CA ALA A 58 2.74 -3.29 24.57
C ALA A 58 3.96 -2.35 24.55
N GLU A 59 4.96 -2.59 25.40
CA GLU A 59 6.21 -1.85 25.42
C GLU A 59 6.97 -2.01 24.09
N ALA A 60 7.20 -3.24 23.63
CA ALA A 60 7.86 -3.50 22.35
C ALA A 60 7.08 -2.87 21.17
N ALA A 61 5.75 -2.83 21.24
CA ALA A 61 4.92 -2.15 20.24
C ALA A 61 5.08 -0.63 20.28
N ALA A 62 5.15 -0.03 21.47
CA ALA A 62 5.42 1.38 21.64
C ALA A 62 6.81 1.76 21.10
N GLU A 63 7.85 0.97 21.42
CA GLU A 63 9.20 1.16 20.89
C GLU A 63 9.23 1.01 19.35
N THR A 64 8.53 0.01 18.80
CA THR A 64 8.44 -0.17 17.35
C THR A 64 7.77 1.04 16.68
N ALA A 65 6.71 1.57 17.29
CA ALA A 65 6.05 2.77 16.81
C ALA A 65 6.96 4.01 16.92
N GLU A 66 7.76 4.12 17.97
CA GLU A 66 8.75 5.18 18.14
C GLU A 66 9.86 5.08 17.08
N VAL A 67 10.42 3.90 16.85
CA VAL A 67 11.41 3.64 15.79
C VAL A 67 10.86 4.06 14.43
N ALA A 68 9.61 3.72 14.12
CA ALA A 68 8.97 4.12 12.87
C ALA A 68 8.76 5.65 12.79
N ARG A 69 8.30 6.28 13.88
CA ARG A 69 8.08 7.73 13.97
C ARG A 69 9.38 8.51 13.81
N THR A 70 10.44 8.09 14.48
CA THR A 70 11.76 8.70 14.40
C THR A 70 12.35 8.49 13.01
N GLY A 71 12.24 7.28 12.45
CA GLY A 71 12.65 7.01 11.08
C GLY A 71 11.97 7.92 10.06
N PHE A 72 10.67 8.20 10.22
CA PHE A 72 9.95 9.14 9.37
C PHE A 72 10.41 10.59 9.55
N LYS A 73 10.69 11.03 10.78
CA LYS A 73 11.16 12.40 11.06
C LYS A 73 12.55 12.68 10.50
N GLU A 74 13.44 11.69 10.57
CA GLU A 74 14.85 11.82 10.14
C GLU A 74 15.04 11.57 8.64
N ALA A 75 14.08 10.91 7.99
CA ALA A 75 14.15 10.64 6.55
C ALA A 75 14.00 11.93 5.73
N SER A 76 14.66 11.97 4.58
CA SER A 76 14.51 13.11 3.66
C SER A 76 13.09 13.24 3.15
N THR A 77 12.71 14.46 2.74
CA THR A 77 11.39 14.75 2.17
C THR A 77 11.02 13.81 1.02
N ARG A 78 11.98 13.48 0.15
CA ARG A 78 11.80 12.53 -0.95
C ARG A 78 11.56 11.10 -0.48
N GLU A 79 12.33 10.61 0.50
CA GLU A 79 12.12 9.27 1.07
C GLU A 79 10.74 9.16 1.72
N ASN A 80 10.35 10.19 2.48
CA ASN A 80 9.02 10.28 3.07
C ASN A 80 7.92 10.32 2.01
N ALA A 81 8.08 11.07 0.92
CA ALA A 81 7.11 11.11 -0.16
C ALA A 81 6.89 9.74 -0.81
N VAL A 82 7.96 9.01 -1.15
CA VAL A 82 7.82 7.67 -1.74
C VAL A 82 7.24 6.67 -0.73
N PHE A 83 7.63 6.76 0.54
CA PHE A 83 7.06 5.92 1.60
C PHE A 83 5.55 6.16 1.77
N VAL A 84 5.13 7.42 1.90
CA VAL A 84 3.71 7.79 2.03
C VAL A 84 2.92 7.39 0.79
N LEU A 85 3.48 7.59 -0.41
CA LEU A 85 2.89 7.17 -1.67
C LEU A 85 2.60 5.66 -1.68
N LEU A 86 3.60 4.84 -1.36
CA LEU A 86 3.47 3.39 -1.30
C LEU A 86 2.42 2.96 -0.26
N THR A 87 2.53 3.47 0.97
CA THR A 87 1.62 3.11 2.06
C THR A 87 0.19 3.51 1.72
N SER A 88 -0.02 4.73 1.23
CA SER A 88 -1.35 5.22 0.85
C SER A 88 -1.95 4.40 -0.29
N PHE A 89 -1.16 4.09 -1.32
CA PHE A 89 -1.58 3.22 -2.42
C PHE A 89 -2.05 1.85 -1.94
N VAL A 90 -1.21 1.13 -1.17
CA VAL A 90 -1.51 -0.22 -0.69
C VAL A 90 -2.74 -0.20 0.23
N THR A 91 -2.80 0.73 1.17
CA THR A 91 -3.93 0.83 2.10
C THR A 91 -5.23 1.14 1.37
N SER A 92 -5.23 2.10 0.44
CA SER A 92 -6.42 2.44 -0.33
C SER A 92 -6.88 1.32 -1.26
N PHE A 93 -5.96 0.61 -1.90
CA PHE A 93 -6.29 -0.57 -2.73
C PHE A 93 -6.93 -1.68 -1.89
N ILE A 94 -6.33 -2.04 -0.75
CA ILE A 94 -6.88 -3.07 0.16
C ILE A 94 -8.26 -2.63 0.65
N PHE A 95 -8.42 -1.37 1.03
CA PHE A 95 -9.69 -0.84 1.53
C PHE A 95 -10.78 -0.86 0.45
N ALA A 96 -10.46 -0.41 -0.77
CA ALA A 96 -11.36 -0.47 -1.91
C ALA A 96 -11.81 -1.90 -2.19
N ARG A 97 -10.85 -2.84 -2.30
CA ARG A 97 -11.11 -4.26 -2.52
C ARG A 97 -11.96 -4.87 -1.41
N ALA A 98 -11.69 -4.52 -0.15
CA ALA A 98 -12.46 -5.01 0.98
C ALA A 98 -13.91 -4.53 0.91
N ILE A 99 -14.14 -3.24 0.63
CA ILE A 99 -15.48 -2.66 0.50
C ILE A 99 -16.22 -3.27 -0.69
N THR A 100 -15.60 -3.36 -1.87
CA THR A 100 -16.23 -3.93 -3.07
C THR A 100 -16.57 -5.40 -2.87
N THR A 101 -15.72 -6.15 -2.15
CA THR A 101 -16.00 -7.53 -1.76
C THR A 101 -17.14 -7.64 -0.75
N LEU A 102 -17.20 -6.77 0.26
CA LEU A 102 -18.27 -6.75 1.26
C LEU A 102 -19.63 -6.34 0.66
N LEU A 103 -19.62 -5.48 -0.36
CA LEU A 103 -20.80 -5.06 -1.12
C LEU A 103 -21.19 -6.07 -2.21
N ARG A 104 -20.42 -7.14 -2.44
CA ARG A 104 -20.79 -8.19 -3.40
C ARG A 104 -22.09 -8.87 -2.96
N GLY A 105 -23.17 -8.60 -3.68
CA GLY A 105 -24.52 -9.09 -3.35
C GLY A 105 -25.26 -8.31 -2.27
N ARG A 106 -24.74 -7.14 -1.85
CA ARG A 106 -25.37 -6.24 -0.87
C ARG A 106 -25.41 -4.82 -1.41
N SER A 107 -26.48 -4.08 -1.15
CA SER A 107 -26.56 -2.68 -1.58
C SER A 107 -25.79 -1.72 -0.66
N ARG A 108 -25.54 -2.12 0.59
CA ARG A 108 -24.90 -1.32 1.64
C ARG A 108 -24.25 -2.21 2.71
N VAL A 109 -23.12 -1.78 3.25
CA VAL A 109 -22.49 -2.35 4.45
C VAL A 109 -22.03 -1.19 5.34
N GLY A 110 -22.70 -0.98 6.49
CA GLY A 110 -22.40 0.14 7.38
C GLY A 110 -22.59 1.51 6.68
N PRO A 111 -21.64 2.45 6.74
CA PRO A 111 -21.71 3.72 6.03
C PRO A 111 -21.42 3.58 4.52
N PHE A 112 -20.94 2.43 4.06
CA PHE A 112 -20.48 2.23 2.68
C PHE A 112 -21.61 1.73 1.77
N GLN A 113 -21.77 2.40 0.63
CA GLN A 113 -22.70 2.05 -0.44
C GLN A 113 -22.15 2.54 -1.77
N ASN A 114 -22.67 2.00 -2.88
CA ASN A 114 -22.25 2.44 -4.21
C ASN A 114 -22.54 3.94 -4.43
N LEU A 115 -21.54 4.67 -4.91
CA LEU A 115 -21.68 6.07 -5.30
C LEU A 115 -22.62 6.17 -6.52
N LYS A 116 -23.68 6.96 -6.39
CA LYS A 116 -24.63 7.22 -7.47
C LYS A 116 -24.77 8.73 -7.68
N LEU A 117 -24.66 9.16 -8.93
CA LEU A 117 -24.99 10.52 -9.34
C LEU A 117 -26.19 10.45 -10.28
N GLY A 118 -27.35 10.88 -9.79
CA GLY A 118 -28.63 10.66 -10.45
C GLY A 118 -28.91 9.16 -10.63
N ARG A 119 -29.05 8.71 -11.89
CA ARG A 119 -29.29 7.29 -12.24
C ARG A 119 -28.00 6.51 -12.57
N ARG A 120 -26.84 7.17 -12.64
CA ARG A 120 -25.57 6.55 -13.06
C ARG A 120 -24.75 6.16 -11.83
N HIS A 121 -24.21 4.95 -11.85
CA HIS A 121 -23.23 4.49 -10.87
C HIS A 121 -21.88 5.09 -11.21
N ILE A 122 -21.24 5.75 -10.23
CA ILE A 122 -19.89 6.24 -10.38
C ILE A 122 -18.96 5.19 -9.79
N HIS A 123 -18.10 4.67 -10.65
CA HIS A 123 -17.02 3.79 -10.26
C HIS A 123 -15.99 4.56 -9.44
N HIS A 124 -15.47 3.94 -8.40
CA HIS A 124 -14.57 4.59 -7.46
C HIS A 124 -13.19 4.92 -8.06
N TYR A 125 -12.84 4.35 -9.23
CA TYR A 125 -11.68 4.79 -9.99
C TYR A 125 -11.80 6.24 -10.46
N VAL A 126 -13.00 6.77 -10.70
CA VAL A 126 -13.22 8.15 -11.19
C VAL A 126 -12.77 9.19 -10.15
N PRO A 127 -13.28 9.19 -8.90
CA PRO A 127 -12.74 10.08 -7.88
C PRO A 127 -11.27 9.76 -7.56
N GLY A 128 -10.83 8.51 -7.73
CA GLY A 128 -9.42 8.14 -7.62
C GLY A 128 -8.52 8.86 -8.63
N ILE A 129 -8.91 8.90 -9.90
CA ILE A 129 -8.23 9.63 -10.98
C ILE A 129 -8.16 11.13 -10.64
N LEU A 130 -9.28 11.71 -10.19
CA LEU A 130 -9.32 13.13 -9.82
C LEU A 130 -8.39 13.46 -8.64
N LEU A 131 -8.34 12.59 -7.62
CA LEU A 131 -7.41 12.71 -6.50
C LEU A 131 -5.95 12.66 -6.96
N ALA A 132 -5.60 11.67 -7.80
CA ALA A 132 -4.25 11.50 -8.30
C ALA A 132 -3.79 12.66 -9.19
N PHE A 133 -4.62 13.07 -10.16
CA PHE A 133 -4.28 14.21 -11.01
C PHE A 133 -4.26 15.53 -10.25
N GLY A 134 -5.17 15.74 -9.29
CA GLY A 134 -5.16 16.92 -8.45
C GLY A 134 -3.87 17.04 -7.63
N ALA A 135 -3.46 15.95 -6.98
CA ALA A 135 -2.24 15.90 -6.20
C ALA A 135 -0.97 16.07 -7.06
N GLY A 136 -0.89 15.35 -8.18
CA GLY A 136 0.25 15.45 -9.10
C GLY A 136 0.35 16.82 -9.77
N GLY A 137 -0.78 17.39 -10.18
CA GLY A 137 -0.86 18.76 -10.70
C GLY A 137 -0.43 19.80 -9.67
N ALA A 138 -0.88 19.66 -8.42
CA ALA A 138 -0.44 20.53 -7.32
C ALA A 138 1.07 20.44 -7.08
N ALA A 139 1.65 19.24 -7.14
CA ALA A 139 3.12 19.08 -7.00
C ALA A 139 3.86 19.80 -8.13
N ILE A 140 3.40 19.68 -9.38
CA ILE A 140 4.00 20.34 -10.55
C ILE A 140 3.90 21.87 -10.47
N VAL A 141 2.75 22.39 -10.03
CA VAL A 141 2.50 23.84 -9.96
C VAL A 141 3.26 24.47 -8.80
N THR A 142 3.28 23.82 -7.65
CA THR A 142 3.93 24.36 -6.44
C THR A 142 5.45 24.24 -6.50
N ARG A 143 5.98 23.15 -7.09
CA ARG A 143 7.41 22.80 -7.09
C ARG A 143 8.06 22.90 -5.70
N ASN A 144 7.26 22.70 -4.65
CA ASN A 144 7.69 22.80 -3.27
C ASN A 144 7.88 21.38 -2.74
N GLU A 145 9.13 20.95 -2.63
CA GLU A 145 9.47 19.61 -2.17
C GLU A 145 8.90 19.33 -0.77
N ASP A 146 8.79 20.33 0.11
CA ASP A 146 8.23 20.18 1.46
C ASP A 146 6.76 19.72 1.47
N LEU A 147 6.04 19.94 0.36
CA LEU A 147 4.66 19.48 0.19
C LEU A 147 4.57 18.05 -0.36
N ASP A 148 5.64 17.50 -0.92
CA ASP A 148 5.61 16.20 -1.60
C ASP A 148 5.09 15.06 -0.72
N PRO A 149 5.48 14.91 0.57
CA PRO A 149 4.91 13.87 1.42
C PRO A 149 3.42 14.02 1.65
N TRP A 150 2.93 15.26 1.71
CA TRP A 150 1.51 15.55 1.90
C TRP A 150 0.70 15.31 0.63
N LEU A 151 1.28 15.61 -0.54
CA LEU A 151 0.67 15.36 -1.85
C LEU A 151 0.74 13.88 -2.25
N ALA A 152 1.75 13.16 -1.77
CA ALA A 152 1.88 11.72 -1.97
C ALA A 152 0.71 10.92 -1.37
N LEU A 153 0.06 11.43 -0.32
CA LEU A 153 -1.10 10.80 0.31
C LEU A 153 -2.33 10.77 -0.62
N PRO A 154 -2.89 11.90 -1.08
CA PRO A 154 -4.01 11.87 -2.02
C PRO A 154 -3.61 11.26 -3.37
N PHE A 155 -2.35 11.38 -3.79
CA PHE A 155 -1.86 10.72 -5.00
C PHE A 155 -1.90 9.20 -4.89
N GLY A 156 -1.29 8.63 -3.84
CA GLY A 156 -1.29 7.20 -3.57
C GLY A 156 -2.70 6.66 -3.38
N ALA A 157 -3.53 7.34 -2.61
CA ALA A 157 -4.93 6.97 -2.42
C ALA A 157 -5.69 6.94 -3.75
N GLY A 158 -5.51 7.99 -4.57
CA GLY A 158 -6.09 8.08 -5.89
C GLY A 158 -5.69 6.89 -6.78
N MET A 159 -4.39 6.58 -6.85
CA MET A 159 -3.90 5.41 -7.56
C MET A 159 -4.51 4.10 -7.02
N GLY A 160 -4.62 3.94 -5.70
CA GLY A 160 -5.15 2.72 -5.09
C GLY A 160 -6.60 2.46 -5.47
N LEU A 161 -7.43 3.51 -5.46
CA LEU A 161 -8.82 3.46 -5.92
C LEU A 161 -8.92 3.19 -7.42
N THR A 162 -8.04 3.79 -8.23
CA THR A 162 -8.03 3.58 -9.68
C THR A 162 -7.62 2.15 -10.04
N MET A 163 -6.60 1.61 -9.37
CA MET A 163 -6.06 0.29 -9.69
C MET A 163 -6.97 -0.86 -9.23
N ASP A 164 -7.90 -0.64 -8.30
CA ASP A 164 -8.89 -1.66 -7.92
C ASP A 164 -9.76 -2.12 -9.10
N GLU A 165 -10.05 -1.20 -10.02
CA GLU A 165 -10.83 -1.45 -11.23
C GLU A 165 -9.97 -1.47 -12.51
N SER A 166 -8.67 -1.79 -12.39
CA SER A 166 -7.74 -1.84 -13.55
C SER A 166 -8.27 -2.72 -14.69
N ALA A 167 -8.92 -3.82 -14.35
CA ALA A 167 -9.54 -4.71 -15.33
C ALA A 167 -10.67 -4.05 -16.14
N LEU A 168 -11.42 -3.12 -15.54
CA LEU A 168 -12.47 -2.35 -16.24
C LEU A 168 -11.87 -1.23 -17.09
N LEU A 169 -10.77 -0.62 -16.65
CA LEU A 169 -10.06 0.42 -17.41
C LEU A 169 -9.40 -0.11 -18.68
N LEU A 170 -9.05 -1.40 -18.72
CA LEU A 170 -8.34 -2.03 -19.83
C LEU A 170 -9.25 -2.68 -20.88
N ASP A 171 -10.58 -2.44 -20.83
CA ASP A 171 -11.59 -2.93 -21.78
C ASP A 171 -11.34 -4.38 -22.23
N LEU A 172 -11.61 -5.34 -21.34
CA LEU A 172 -11.30 -6.77 -21.50
C LEU A 172 -12.29 -7.49 -22.44
N ASP A 173 -12.50 -6.97 -23.66
CA ASP A 173 -13.15 -7.74 -24.72
C ASP A 173 -12.17 -8.79 -25.28
N ASP A 174 -12.19 -9.94 -24.61
CA ASP A 174 -11.94 -11.31 -25.11
C ASP A 174 -10.51 -11.82 -25.39
N VAL A 175 -9.42 -11.08 -25.22
CA VAL A 175 -8.08 -11.67 -25.48
C VAL A 175 -7.00 -11.20 -24.52
N TYR A 176 -6.81 -11.92 -23.39
CA TYR A 176 -5.55 -12.65 -23.04
C TYR A 176 -5.45 -13.18 -21.57
N TRP A 177 -6.52 -13.71 -20.98
CA TRP A 177 -6.47 -14.71 -19.87
C TRP A 177 -6.32 -14.23 -18.41
N SER A 178 -7.31 -13.55 -17.82
CA SER A 178 -7.81 -13.90 -16.47
C SER A 178 -9.13 -13.18 -16.13
N GLU A 179 -9.86 -13.72 -15.16
CA GLU A 179 -11.09 -13.13 -14.60
C GLU A 179 -10.76 -11.77 -13.97
N GLU A 180 -11.60 -10.76 -14.19
CA GLU A 180 -11.29 -9.33 -13.95
C GLU A 180 -10.70 -9.02 -12.56
N GLY A 181 -11.03 -9.84 -11.55
CA GLY A 181 -10.46 -9.74 -10.20
C GLY A 181 -8.95 -10.00 -10.12
N ILE A 182 -8.42 -10.97 -10.87
CA ILE A 182 -7.00 -11.36 -10.81
C ILE A 182 -6.11 -10.31 -11.47
N VAL A 183 -6.49 -9.80 -12.65
CA VAL A 183 -5.71 -8.79 -13.37
C VAL A 183 -5.44 -7.59 -12.47
N SER A 184 -6.50 -7.08 -11.83
CA SER A 184 -6.39 -5.93 -10.94
C SER A 184 -5.47 -6.19 -9.75
N VAL A 185 -5.52 -7.38 -9.15
CA VAL A 185 -4.61 -7.79 -8.06
C VAL A 185 -3.17 -7.92 -8.56
N GLN A 186 -2.94 -8.52 -9.72
CA GLN A 186 -1.59 -8.67 -10.29
C GLN A 186 -0.97 -7.31 -10.63
N ILE A 187 -1.73 -6.41 -11.24
CA ILE A 187 -1.29 -5.05 -11.52
C ILE A 187 -0.98 -4.33 -10.20
N ALA A 188 -1.86 -4.42 -9.20
CA ALA A 188 -1.63 -3.78 -7.91
C ALA A 188 -0.38 -4.32 -7.19
N LEU A 189 -0.14 -5.65 -7.24
CA LEU A 189 1.08 -6.25 -6.70
C LEU A 189 2.34 -5.80 -7.46
N ALA A 190 2.27 -5.68 -8.79
CA ALA A 190 3.38 -5.18 -9.60
C ALA A 190 3.69 -3.70 -9.28
N VAL A 191 2.67 -2.85 -9.18
CA VAL A 191 2.82 -1.44 -8.78
C VAL A 191 3.36 -1.34 -7.36
N THR A 192 2.89 -2.17 -6.42
CA THR A 192 3.42 -2.25 -5.05
C THR A 192 4.91 -2.59 -5.05
N ALA A 193 5.30 -3.63 -5.80
CA ALA A 193 6.70 -4.06 -5.90
C ALA A 193 7.59 -2.97 -6.51
N MET A 194 7.11 -2.29 -7.55
CA MET A 194 7.81 -1.17 -8.19
C MET A 194 8.00 0.00 -7.21
N LEU A 195 6.95 0.45 -6.53
CA LEU A 195 7.03 1.54 -5.56
C LEU A 195 7.93 1.18 -4.37
N ALA A 196 7.87 -0.06 -3.88
CA ALA A 196 8.77 -0.55 -2.84
C ALA A 196 10.23 -0.56 -3.30
N ALA A 197 10.50 -1.00 -4.53
CA ALA A 197 11.84 -0.96 -5.11
C ALA A 197 12.37 0.48 -5.22
N VAL A 198 11.53 1.43 -5.64
CA VAL A 198 11.90 2.85 -5.68
C VAL A 198 12.17 3.40 -4.27
N ALA A 199 11.36 3.04 -3.28
CA ALA A 199 11.58 3.46 -1.89
C ALA A 199 12.93 2.96 -1.36
N ILE A 200 13.23 1.67 -1.57
CA ILE A 200 14.49 1.04 -1.15
C ILE A 200 15.68 1.66 -1.91
N ALA A 201 15.57 1.83 -3.22
CA ALA A 201 16.63 2.42 -4.03
C ALA A 201 16.91 3.87 -3.63
N SER A 202 15.86 4.68 -3.41
CA SER A 202 15.99 6.05 -2.91
C SER A 202 16.77 6.07 -1.60
N ARG A 203 16.38 5.25 -0.63
CA ARG A 203 17.05 5.17 0.68
C ARG A 203 18.50 4.69 0.55
N PHE A 204 18.75 3.68 -0.27
CA PHE A 204 20.09 3.14 -0.49
C PHE A 204 21.03 4.19 -1.09
N LEU A 205 20.58 4.91 -2.12
CA LEU A 205 21.36 5.95 -2.78
C LEU A 205 21.60 7.15 -1.85
N ARG A 206 20.59 7.61 -1.12
CA ARG A 206 20.72 8.72 -0.15
C ARG A 206 21.72 8.40 0.96
N ARG A 207 21.70 7.16 1.45
CA ARG A 207 22.69 6.71 2.44
C ARG A 207 24.12 6.76 1.90
N GLY A 208 24.33 6.33 0.65
CA GLY A 208 25.65 6.39 0.00
C GLY A 208 26.12 7.84 -0.22
N GLU A 209 25.22 8.71 -0.67
CA GLU A 209 25.46 10.14 -0.86
C GLU A 209 25.92 10.82 0.44
N GLN A 210 25.25 10.53 1.56
CA GLN A 210 25.62 11.06 2.88
C GLN A 210 27.03 10.67 3.33
N VAL A 211 27.50 9.47 2.98
CA VAL A 211 28.85 9.02 3.35
C VAL A 211 29.89 9.70 2.44
N VAL A 212 29.72 9.59 1.12
CA VAL A 212 30.72 10.04 0.14
C VAL A 212 30.86 11.57 0.13
N LEU A 213 29.75 12.30 0.15
CA LEU A 213 29.80 13.76 0.06
C LEU A 213 30.20 14.43 1.38
N HIS A 214 29.93 13.80 2.52
CA HIS A 214 30.38 14.30 3.83
C HIS A 214 31.89 14.16 4.00
N GLU A 215 32.49 13.06 3.51
CA GLU A 215 33.94 12.89 3.45
C GLU A 215 34.60 13.91 2.51
N ALA A 216 33.95 14.27 1.39
CA ALA A 216 34.48 15.23 0.43
C ALA A 216 34.50 16.69 0.93
N THR A 217 33.72 17.03 1.97
CA THR A 217 33.60 18.40 2.49
C THR A 217 34.40 18.66 3.77
N GLN A 218 35.03 17.63 4.35
CA GLN A 218 35.96 17.77 5.48
C GLN A 218 37.41 17.74 4.95
N PRO A 219 38.11 18.89 4.83
CA PRO A 219 39.52 18.87 4.46
C PRO A 219 40.35 18.26 5.60
N HIS A 220 41.24 17.33 5.24
CA HIS A 220 42.28 16.80 6.14
C HIS A 220 43.19 17.88 6.70
#